data_AF-A0A537XXJ6-F1
#
_entry.id   AF-A0A537XXJ6-F1
#
_cell.length_a   1.000
_cell.length_b   1.000
_cell.length_c   1.000
_cell.angle_alpha   90.00
_cell.angle_beta   90.00
_cell.angle_gamma   90.00
#
_symmetry.space_group_name_H-M   'P 1'
#
loop_
_entity.id
_entity.type
_entity.pdbx_description
1 polymer ?
#
loop_
_entity_poly.entity_id
_entity_poly.type
_entity_poly.pdbx_seq_one_letter_code
_entity_poly.pdbx_strand_id
1 'polypeptide(L)'
;MLNRLKRDEDGFALVTAVALMAILTILLVVVLEAGNNAFSVAERNSRFTRTLGIAEAGLDAAVTQLGEFRLAANPCVIGTATACRAAGGEYQVSWSTAVHGIVTVDAIGYYPTKATAQVTRHIQAVYEPVPSFNYAVFSNTSVDIKNGEVVYGNIFANQGVTVGAGAVVCGSVTSAGGGVISKDANIVKTYTDGTGKVCTGQTGNVWANGTIDLPPTGVIQGNATASAPAGTVCNALSSSYAVLGGTVQGQATACGKITSTTTDPHPGTWTAPSPPKTDPSGGMYPPYTFDPANYTNVPGLTFTCIPSHDPCDSSQTSTTAYQTFNTLSKANMKGVYAVWQTNPGQTTKLDLTGLSVGGDLTIVTNAPIDFGNTATISTSAAATVVLVSLYVPGASTTCTTNGGDCSIFAKNSIIFDTGLPNDPNDGIAALMYTPGKMAFKNSGNAADGALYAGSMDIKNGFRITYNSRIEKITGFGSALQQILWKEISG
;
A
#
# COMPACT_ATOMS: atom_id res chain seq x y z
N MET A 1 38.31 -72.30 -66.15
CA MET A 1 37.15 -72.21 -65.23
C MET A 1 37.10 -70.92 -64.41
N LEU A 2 38.12 -70.03 -64.44
CA LEU A 2 38.12 -68.74 -63.72
C LEU A 2 37.44 -67.54 -64.45
N ASN A 3 37.23 -67.61 -65.77
CA ASN A 3 36.63 -66.48 -66.52
C ASN A 3 35.08 -66.51 -66.59
N ARG A 4 34.43 -67.57 -66.07
CA ARG A 4 32.96 -67.66 -66.04
C ARG A 4 32.37 -67.15 -64.72
N LEU A 5 33.12 -67.21 -63.61
CA LEU A 5 32.74 -66.62 -62.33
C LEU A 5 32.74 -65.08 -62.36
N LYS A 6 33.72 -64.47 -63.06
CA LYS A 6 33.82 -63.00 -63.19
C LYS A 6 32.60 -62.34 -63.85
N ARG A 7 31.93 -63.01 -64.79
CA ARG A 7 30.84 -62.40 -65.59
C ARG A 7 29.48 -62.43 -64.88
N ASP A 8 29.27 -63.36 -63.94
CA ASP A 8 28.09 -63.38 -63.06
C ASP A 8 28.30 -62.47 -61.83
N GLU A 9 29.53 -62.34 -61.33
CA GLU A 9 29.90 -61.39 -60.28
C GLU A 9 29.74 -59.93 -60.72
N ASP A 10 30.09 -59.60 -61.97
CA ASP A 10 29.91 -58.24 -62.53
C ASP A 10 28.42 -57.84 -62.60
N GLY A 11 27.52 -58.78 -62.92
CA GLY A 11 26.07 -58.54 -62.94
C GLY A 11 25.48 -58.37 -61.54
N PHE A 12 25.92 -59.20 -60.59
CA PHE A 12 25.52 -59.08 -59.19
C PHE A 12 26.07 -57.79 -58.55
N ALA A 13 27.31 -57.40 -58.87
CA ALA A 13 27.92 -56.15 -58.44
C ALA A 13 27.18 -54.92 -58.99
N LEU A 14 26.73 -54.98 -60.24
CA LEU A 14 25.96 -53.88 -60.85
C LEU A 14 24.56 -53.75 -60.25
N VAL A 15 23.85 -54.86 -60.02
CA VAL A 15 22.52 -54.84 -59.39
C VAL A 15 22.61 -54.39 -57.92
N THR A 16 23.61 -54.87 -57.17
CA THR A 16 23.84 -54.41 -55.79
C THR A 16 24.26 -52.95 -55.73
N ALA A 17 25.09 -52.46 -56.65
CA ALA A 17 25.44 -51.04 -56.74
C ALA A 17 24.23 -50.15 -57.06
N VAL A 18 23.35 -50.57 -57.98
CA VAL A 18 22.12 -49.81 -58.30
C VAL A 18 21.13 -49.83 -57.12
N ALA A 19 20.96 -50.98 -56.46
CA ALA A 19 20.12 -51.06 -55.26
C ALA A 19 20.67 -50.21 -54.10
N LEU A 20 21.99 -50.21 -53.89
CA LEU A 20 22.64 -49.34 -52.91
C LEU A 20 22.49 -47.87 -53.27
N MET A 21 22.62 -47.47 -54.55
CA MET A 21 22.37 -46.09 -54.97
C MET A 21 20.90 -45.68 -54.81
N ALA A 22 19.95 -46.58 -55.05
CA ALA A 22 18.53 -46.32 -54.80
C ALA A 22 18.23 -46.13 -53.30
N ILE A 23 18.82 -46.97 -52.44
CA ILE A 23 18.68 -46.83 -50.98
C ILE A 23 19.34 -45.53 -50.48
N LEU A 24 20.54 -45.21 -50.98
CA LEU A 24 21.25 -43.98 -50.64
C LEU A 24 20.51 -42.72 -51.10
N THR A 25 19.86 -42.74 -52.26
CA THR A 25 19.05 -41.60 -52.74
C THR A 25 17.78 -41.41 -51.92
N ILE A 26 17.09 -42.49 -51.53
CA ILE A 26 15.93 -42.42 -50.61
C ILE A 26 16.38 -41.87 -49.25
N LEU A 27 17.50 -42.35 -48.69
CA LEU A 27 18.07 -41.83 -47.45
C LEU A 27 18.43 -40.35 -47.55
N LEU A 28 18.99 -39.91 -48.68
CA LEU A 28 19.33 -38.50 -48.92
C LEU A 28 18.09 -37.59 -48.92
N VAL A 29 17.00 -38.04 -49.55
CA VAL A 29 15.72 -37.30 -49.57
C VAL A 29 15.16 -37.17 -48.15
N VAL A 30 15.16 -38.27 -47.38
CA VAL A 30 14.68 -38.26 -45.99
C VAL A 30 15.52 -37.34 -45.10
N VAL A 31 16.85 -37.33 -45.26
CA VAL A 31 17.74 -36.43 -44.52
C VAL A 31 17.48 -34.97 -44.89
N LEU A 32 17.22 -34.66 -46.17
CA LEU A 32 16.90 -33.32 -46.62
C LEU A 32 15.54 -32.84 -46.07
N GLU A 33 14.52 -33.70 -46.08
CA GLU A 33 13.21 -33.40 -45.50
C GLU A 33 13.29 -33.21 -43.98
N ALA A 34 14.03 -34.08 -43.27
CA ALA A 34 14.26 -33.93 -41.84
C ALA A 34 15.01 -32.62 -41.51
N GLY A 35 16.01 -32.26 -42.33
CA GLY A 35 16.72 -30.99 -42.24
C GLY A 35 15.79 -29.79 -42.43
N ASN A 36 14.99 -29.79 -43.50
CA ASN A 36 14.04 -28.72 -43.80
C ASN A 36 12.98 -28.55 -42.71
N ASN A 37 12.47 -29.65 -42.15
CA ASN A 37 11.52 -29.61 -41.05
C ASN A 37 12.17 -29.04 -39.77
N ALA A 38 13.39 -29.49 -39.44
CA ALA A 38 14.14 -28.95 -38.30
C ALA A 38 14.40 -27.44 -38.44
N PHE A 39 14.76 -26.96 -39.64
CA PHE A 39 14.92 -25.54 -39.92
C PHE A 39 13.60 -24.77 -39.79
N SER A 40 12.50 -25.29 -40.33
CA SER A 40 11.19 -24.65 -40.25
C SER A 40 10.69 -24.54 -38.81
N VAL A 41 10.86 -25.59 -38.00
CA VAL A 41 10.53 -25.58 -36.57
C VAL A 41 11.40 -24.59 -35.81
N ALA A 42 12.71 -24.58 -36.06
CA ALA A 42 13.63 -23.63 -35.43
C ALA A 42 13.29 -22.17 -35.79
N GLU A 43 12.94 -21.93 -37.05
CA GLU A 43 12.54 -20.61 -37.52
C GLU A 43 11.21 -20.17 -36.90
N ARG A 44 10.20 -21.06 -36.85
CA ARG A 44 8.92 -20.78 -36.19
C ARG A 44 9.10 -20.47 -34.71
N ASN A 45 9.93 -21.24 -34.01
CA ASN A 45 10.25 -21.00 -32.59
C ASN A 45 10.99 -19.67 -32.40
N SER A 46 11.95 -19.34 -33.27
CA SER A 46 12.65 -18.06 -33.26
C SER A 46 11.68 -16.89 -33.46
N ARG A 47 10.77 -16.97 -34.43
CA ARG A 47 9.72 -15.96 -34.67
C ARG A 47 8.79 -15.84 -33.47
N PHE A 48 8.40 -16.96 -32.86
CA PHE A 48 7.54 -16.99 -31.68
C PHE A 48 8.16 -16.27 -30.48
N THR A 49 9.43 -16.57 -30.15
CA THR A 49 10.17 -15.89 -29.08
C THR A 49 10.42 -14.42 -29.39
N ARG A 50 10.74 -14.07 -30.64
CA ARG A 50 10.92 -12.66 -31.04
C ARG A 50 9.63 -11.85 -30.91
N THR A 51 8.48 -12.44 -31.23
CA THR A 51 7.19 -11.77 -31.12
C THR A 51 6.85 -11.46 -29.66
N LEU A 52 7.26 -12.32 -28.72
CA LEU A 52 7.14 -12.02 -27.29
C LEU A 52 7.98 -10.79 -26.91
N GLY A 53 9.25 -10.72 -27.33
CA GLY A 53 10.09 -9.55 -27.07
C GLY A 53 9.56 -8.24 -27.69
N ILE A 54 8.86 -8.33 -28.82
CA ILE A 54 8.15 -7.18 -29.42
C ILE A 54 6.97 -6.74 -28.53
N ALA A 55 6.22 -7.69 -27.97
CA ALA A 55 5.12 -7.38 -27.05
C ALA A 55 5.64 -6.77 -25.74
N GLU A 56 6.74 -7.31 -25.19
CA GLU A 56 7.44 -6.78 -24.01
C GLU A 56 7.99 -5.37 -24.24
N ALA A 57 8.56 -5.09 -25.41
CA ALA A 57 8.97 -3.73 -25.77
C ALA A 57 7.79 -2.74 -25.78
N GLY A 58 6.60 -3.20 -26.19
CA GLY A 58 5.38 -2.40 -26.08
C GLY A 58 4.96 -2.14 -24.64
N LEU A 59 5.04 -3.16 -23.79
CA LEU A 59 4.79 -3.03 -22.35
C LEU A 59 5.76 -2.01 -21.71
N ASP A 60 7.05 -2.12 -21.98
CA ASP A 60 8.08 -1.22 -21.44
C ASP A 60 7.87 0.23 -21.93
N ALA A 61 7.51 0.40 -23.20
CA ALA A 61 7.18 1.72 -23.76
C ALA A 61 5.95 2.33 -23.05
N ALA A 62 4.91 1.53 -22.82
CA ALA A 62 3.71 1.97 -22.10
C ALA A 62 4.02 2.34 -20.64
N VAL A 63 4.82 1.54 -19.93
CA VAL A 63 5.24 1.83 -18.54
C VAL A 63 6.09 3.09 -18.48
N THR A 64 7.02 3.27 -19.42
CA THR A 64 7.84 4.49 -19.51
C THR A 64 6.96 5.71 -19.73
N GLN A 65 6.02 5.63 -20.68
CA GLN A 65 5.09 6.72 -20.98
C GLN A 65 4.19 7.05 -19.78
N LEU A 66 3.69 6.04 -19.06
CA LEU A 66 2.92 6.21 -17.82
C LEU A 66 3.77 6.77 -16.68
N GLY A 67 5.07 6.50 -16.65
CA GLY A 67 6.02 7.05 -15.70
C GLY A 67 6.31 8.53 -15.92
N GLU A 68 6.37 8.97 -17.18
CA GLU A 68 6.61 10.37 -17.56
C GLU A 68 5.34 11.23 -17.49
N PHE A 69 4.23 10.74 -18.05
CA PHE A 69 2.94 11.44 -18.10
C PHE A 69 1.78 10.43 -18.06
N ARG A 70 1.13 10.30 -16.89
CA ARG A 70 -0.02 9.39 -16.70
C ARG A 70 -1.25 9.71 -17.57
N LEU A 71 -1.34 10.94 -18.09
CA LEU A 71 -2.38 11.37 -19.04
C LEU A 71 -1.97 11.26 -20.51
N ALA A 72 -0.78 10.76 -20.82
CA ALA A 72 -0.30 10.76 -22.19
C ALA A 72 -1.22 9.95 -23.10
N ALA A 73 -1.47 10.47 -24.31
CA ALA A 73 -2.20 9.73 -25.32
C ALA A 73 -1.32 8.61 -25.87
N ASN A 74 -1.87 7.40 -25.93
CA ASN A 74 -1.22 6.27 -26.58
C ASN A 74 -1.29 6.44 -28.11
N PRO A 75 -0.15 6.54 -28.83
CA PRO A 75 -0.17 6.65 -30.28
C PRO A 75 -0.53 5.34 -31.01
N CYS A 76 -0.44 4.19 -30.33
CA CYS A 76 -0.52 2.85 -30.90
C CYS A 76 -1.55 1.98 -30.16
N VAL A 77 -2.77 2.50 -30.02
CA VAL A 77 -3.87 1.84 -29.30
C VAL A 77 -4.27 0.52 -29.97
N ILE A 78 -4.43 -0.54 -29.16
CA ILE A 78 -5.00 -1.81 -29.62
C ILE A 78 -6.33 -1.59 -30.34
N GLY A 79 -6.49 -2.25 -31.49
CA GLY A 79 -7.70 -2.14 -32.32
C GLY A 79 -7.69 -0.98 -33.33
N THR A 80 -6.73 -0.06 -33.28
CA THR A 80 -6.56 0.99 -34.30
C THR A 80 -5.71 0.52 -35.48
N ALA A 81 -5.67 1.25 -36.61
CA ALA A 81 -4.80 0.89 -37.73
C ALA A 81 -3.30 1.13 -37.43
N THR A 82 -2.98 1.97 -36.44
CA THR A 82 -1.62 2.41 -36.12
C THR A 82 -0.91 1.42 -35.19
N ALA A 83 0.31 1.02 -35.54
CA ALA A 83 1.18 0.22 -34.69
C ALA A 83 2.54 0.90 -34.52
N CYS A 84 3.16 0.69 -33.36
CA CYS A 84 4.46 1.25 -33.02
C CYS A 84 5.56 0.28 -33.42
N ARG A 85 6.71 0.80 -33.81
CA ARG A 85 7.84 -0.03 -34.24
C ARG A 85 8.65 -0.50 -33.04
N ALA A 86 9.00 -1.77 -33.03
CA ALA A 86 10.02 -2.35 -32.17
C ALA A 86 11.08 -3.06 -33.04
N ALA A 87 12.17 -3.49 -32.43
CA ALA A 87 13.20 -4.24 -33.13
C ALA A 87 12.62 -5.54 -33.70
N GLY A 88 12.52 -5.64 -35.02
CA GLY A 88 12.05 -6.84 -35.71
C GLY A 88 10.53 -7.00 -35.84
N GLY A 89 9.74 -6.02 -35.39
CA GLY A 89 8.31 -5.98 -35.74
C GLY A 89 7.55 -4.79 -35.18
N GLU A 90 6.26 -4.97 -34.95
CA GLU A 90 5.35 -3.89 -34.54
C GLU A 90 4.54 -4.29 -33.31
N TYR A 91 4.16 -3.32 -32.48
CA TYR A 91 3.30 -3.56 -31.32
C TYR A 91 2.13 -2.59 -31.27
N GLN A 92 1.09 -3.00 -30.57
CA GLN A 92 0.03 -2.13 -30.09
C GLN A 92 -0.11 -2.32 -28.59
N VAL A 93 -0.43 -1.24 -27.89
CA VAL A 93 -0.60 -1.25 -26.44
C VAL A 93 -1.95 -0.64 -26.10
N SER A 94 -2.49 -0.97 -24.95
CA SER A 94 -3.57 -0.23 -24.32
C SER A 94 -3.40 -0.34 -22.82
N TRP A 95 -3.83 0.67 -22.08
CA TRP A 95 -3.85 0.59 -20.64
C TRP A 95 -5.15 1.15 -20.10
N SER A 96 -5.51 0.66 -18.92
CA SER A 96 -6.64 1.17 -18.15
C SER A 96 -6.22 1.37 -16.71
N THR A 97 -6.63 2.49 -16.14
CA THR A 97 -6.47 2.77 -14.72
C THR A 97 -7.80 2.49 -14.02
N ALA A 98 -7.75 1.69 -12.96
CA ALA A 98 -8.89 1.41 -12.09
C ALA A 98 -8.78 2.19 -10.77
N VAL A 99 -9.82 2.07 -9.94
CA VAL A 99 -9.86 2.67 -8.60
C VAL A 99 -8.66 2.18 -7.77
N HIS A 100 -8.13 3.05 -6.90
CA HIS A 100 -6.89 2.85 -6.14
C HIS A 100 -5.60 2.78 -6.97
N GLY A 101 -5.62 3.23 -8.23
CA GLY A 101 -4.41 3.42 -9.02
C GLY A 101 -3.82 2.12 -9.56
N ILE A 102 -4.65 1.07 -9.64
CA ILE A 102 -4.30 -0.17 -10.33
C ILE A 102 -4.24 0.14 -11.82
N VAL A 103 -3.12 -0.18 -12.47
CA VAL A 103 -2.93 0.02 -13.90
C VAL A 103 -2.78 -1.34 -14.55
N THR A 104 -3.70 -1.65 -15.47
CA THR A 104 -3.57 -2.83 -16.35
C THR A 104 -3.05 -2.37 -17.69
N VAL A 105 -1.97 -2.98 -18.16
CA VAL A 105 -1.37 -2.72 -19.46
C VAL A 105 -1.46 -3.99 -20.31
N ASP A 106 -2.08 -3.88 -21.46
CA ASP A 106 -2.17 -4.89 -22.49
C ASP A 106 -1.24 -4.51 -23.65
N ALA A 107 -0.44 -5.47 -24.11
CA ALA A 107 0.44 -5.27 -25.25
C ALA A 107 0.33 -6.46 -26.22
N ILE A 108 0.16 -6.16 -27.50
CA ILE A 108 0.13 -7.14 -28.58
C ILE A 108 1.33 -6.89 -29.49
N GLY A 109 2.21 -7.89 -29.60
CA GLY A 109 3.31 -7.91 -30.56
C GLY A 109 2.91 -8.62 -31.86
N TYR A 110 3.35 -8.06 -32.98
CA TYR A 110 3.11 -8.54 -34.33
C TYR A 110 4.45 -8.73 -35.05
N TYR A 111 4.67 -9.91 -35.61
CA TYR A 111 5.83 -10.21 -36.45
C TYR A 111 5.40 -10.58 -37.87
N PRO A 112 5.98 -9.99 -38.94
CA PRO A 112 6.91 -8.87 -38.94
C PRO A 112 6.23 -7.49 -38.82
N THR A 113 4.95 -7.37 -39.20
CA THR A 113 4.17 -6.13 -39.08
C THR A 113 2.73 -6.49 -38.72
N LYS A 114 1.95 -5.53 -38.26
CA LYS A 114 0.52 -5.75 -37.97
C LYS A 114 -0.25 -6.16 -39.23
N ALA A 115 0.02 -5.52 -40.37
CA ALA A 115 -0.73 -5.76 -41.60
C ALA A 115 -0.50 -7.16 -42.20
N THR A 116 0.67 -7.76 -41.97
CA THR A 116 1.05 -9.08 -42.50
C THR A 116 1.58 -10.01 -41.40
N ALA A 117 0.95 -9.95 -40.22
CA ALA A 117 1.38 -10.70 -39.05
C ALA A 117 1.35 -12.22 -39.32
N GLN A 118 2.52 -12.84 -39.20
CA GLN A 118 2.70 -14.29 -39.26
C GLN A 118 2.60 -14.93 -37.87
N VAL A 119 2.98 -14.17 -36.84
CA VAL A 119 2.87 -14.55 -35.43
C VAL A 119 2.41 -13.33 -34.65
N THR A 120 1.50 -13.57 -33.71
CA THR A 120 1.02 -12.57 -32.75
C THR A 120 1.18 -13.11 -31.34
N ARG A 121 1.45 -12.20 -30.40
CA ARG A 121 1.55 -12.52 -28.97
C ARG A 121 0.89 -11.41 -28.18
N HIS A 122 0.06 -11.78 -27.21
CA HIS A 122 -0.63 -10.84 -26.33
C HIS A 122 -0.13 -11.08 -24.90
N ILE A 123 0.37 -10.03 -24.27
CA ILE A 123 0.74 -10.02 -22.86
C ILE A 123 -0.08 -8.99 -22.11
N GLN A 124 -0.32 -9.28 -20.84
CA GLN A 124 -0.95 -8.37 -19.91
C GLN A 124 -0.12 -8.28 -18.63
N ALA A 125 0.12 -7.05 -18.18
CA ALA A 125 0.75 -6.76 -16.90
C ALA A 125 -0.18 -5.91 -16.04
N VAL A 126 -0.19 -6.17 -14.73
CA VAL A 126 -0.95 -5.38 -13.75
C VAL A 126 0.03 -4.78 -12.75
N TYR A 127 -0.13 -3.48 -12.53
CA TYR A 127 0.66 -2.68 -11.62
C TYR A 127 -0.23 -2.09 -10.52
N GLU A 128 0.25 -2.08 -9.28
CA GLU A 128 -0.46 -1.50 -8.14
C GLU A 128 0.48 -0.60 -7.32
N PRO A 129 -0.05 0.38 -6.55
CA PRO A 129 0.77 1.11 -5.59
C PRO A 129 1.45 0.18 -4.59
N VAL A 130 2.69 0.50 -4.24
CA VAL A 130 3.42 -0.22 -3.18
C VAL A 130 2.72 -0.01 -1.83
N PRO A 131 2.54 -1.06 -1.02
CA PRO A 131 2.01 -0.94 0.34
C PRO A 131 2.77 0.11 1.14
N SER A 132 2.08 1.17 1.55
CA SER A 132 2.68 2.34 2.23
C SER A 132 2.31 2.43 3.71
N PHE A 133 1.33 1.65 4.16
CA PHE A 133 0.77 1.72 5.52
C PHE A 133 0.83 0.34 6.17
N ASN A 134 1.26 0.26 7.43
CA ASN A 134 1.42 -0.98 8.20
C ASN A 134 1.01 -0.82 9.68
N TYR A 135 0.51 0.36 10.07
CA TYR A 135 0.15 0.70 11.43
C TYR A 135 -1.32 1.11 11.49
N ALA A 136 -2.01 0.75 12.57
CA ALA A 136 -3.36 1.27 12.85
C ALA A 136 -3.28 2.78 13.20
N VAL A 137 -2.23 3.14 13.94
CA VAL A 137 -1.96 4.52 14.34
C VAL A 137 -0.49 4.83 14.10
N PHE A 138 -0.25 5.86 13.30
CA PHE A 138 1.08 6.42 13.06
C PHE A 138 1.11 7.90 13.42
N SER A 139 2.16 8.32 14.14
CA SER A 139 2.46 9.73 14.38
C SER A 139 3.91 10.07 14.07
N ASN A 140 4.14 11.16 13.34
CA ASN A 140 5.49 11.69 13.13
C ASN A 140 6.10 12.33 14.40
N THR A 141 5.30 12.53 15.45
CA THR A 141 5.77 13.06 16.74
C THR A 141 5.26 12.18 17.88
N SER A 142 4.22 12.59 18.61
CA SER A 142 3.65 11.82 19.71
C SER A 142 2.22 11.35 19.42
N VAL A 143 1.84 10.28 20.12
CA VAL A 143 0.48 9.75 20.19
C VAL A 143 0.04 9.78 21.65
N ASP A 144 -1.14 10.33 21.91
CA ASP A 144 -1.77 10.29 23.23
C ASP A 144 -3.17 9.68 23.13
N ILE A 145 -3.29 8.41 23.51
CA ILE A 145 -4.53 7.62 23.54
C ILE A 145 -5.09 7.68 24.95
N LYS A 146 -6.35 8.10 25.15
CA LYS A 146 -6.93 8.31 26.49
C LYS A 146 -8.26 7.58 26.69
N ASN A 147 -8.41 6.98 27.87
CA ASN A 147 -9.68 6.50 28.44
C ASN A 147 -10.42 5.43 27.61
N GLY A 148 -10.19 4.16 27.91
CA GLY A 148 -11.04 3.05 27.45
C GLY A 148 -10.94 2.72 25.96
N GLU A 149 -9.85 3.14 25.31
CA GLU A 149 -9.64 2.97 23.87
C GLU A 149 -9.21 1.57 23.50
N VAL A 150 -9.68 1.05 22.36
CA VAL A 150 -9.22 -0.26 21.86
C VAL A 150 -8.60 -0.11 20.48
N VAL A 151 -7.32 -0.43 20.37
CA VAL A 151 -6.59 -0.45 19.09
C VAL A 151 -6.28 -1.89 18.71
N TYR A 152 -6.79 -2.32 17.56
CA TYR A 152 -6.50 -3.60 16.92
C TYR A 152 -5.47 -3.34 15.81
N GLY A 153 -4.19 -3.58 16.10
CA GLY A 153 -3.08 -3.31 15.19
C GLY A 153 -1.94 -2.55 15.88
N ASN A 154 -0.90 -2.27 15.10
CA ASN A 154 0.34 -1.68 15.62
C ASN A 154 0.24 -0.15 15.75
N ILE A 155 0.95 0.40 16.73
CA ILE A 155 1.09 1.83 16.99
C ILE A 155 2.55 2.24 16.80
N PHE A 156 2.79 3.32 16.07
CA PHE A 156 4.10 3.91 15.90
C PHE A 156 4.10 5.42 16.19
N ALA A 157 5.13 5.90 16.91
CA ALA A 157 5.39 7.32 17.09
C ALA A 157 6.90 7.63 17.11
N ASN A 158 7.32 8.78 16.58
CA ASN A 158 8.74 9.15 16.58
C ASN A 158 9.23 9.75 17.91
N GLN A 159 8.38 10.42 18.70
CA GLN A 159 8.79 11.11 19.94
C GLN A 159 8.25 10.48 21.22
N GLY A 160 7.11 9.79 21.17
CA GLY A 160 6.56 9.15 22.36
C GLY A 160 5.14 8.65 22.18
N VAL A 161 4.78 7.62 22.95
CA VAL A 161 3.43 7.09 23.02
C VAL A 161 2.93 7.16 24.46
N THR A 162 1.77 7.76 24.67
CA THR A 162 1.03 7.67 25.93
C THR A 162 -0.24 6.87 25.69
N VAL A 163 -0.42 5.80 26.46
CA VAL A 163 -1.61 4.96 26.44
C VAL A 163 -2.32 5.10 27.79
N GLY A 164 -3.50 5.69 27.76
CA GLY A 164 -4.27 6.11 28.93
C GLY A 164 -5.05 5.00 29.60
N ALA A 165 -5.68 5.33 30.73
CA ALA A 165 -6.37 4.36 31.57
C ALA A 165 -7.47 3.56 30.86
N GLY A 166 -7.48 2.25 31.11
CA GLY A 166 -8.46 1.32 30.57
C GLY A 166 -8.34 1.07 29.08
N ALA A 167 -7.33 1.63 28.40
CA ALA A 167 -7.10 1.36 26.99
C ALA A 167 -6.46 -0.03 26.79
N VAL A 168 -6.76 -0.65 25.66
CA VAL A 168 -6.22 -1.93 25.23
C VAL A 168 -5.62 -1.77 23.83
N VAL A 169 -4.36 -2.15 23.69
CA VAL A 169 -3.69 -2.25 22.40
C VAL A 169 -3.47 -3.73 22.13
N CYS A 170 -4.24 -4.29 21.21
CA CYS A 170 -3.95 -5.61 20.67
C CYS A 170 -3.06 -5.47 19.43
N GLY A 171 -1.75 -5.49 19.66
CA GLY A 171 -0.73 -5.14 18.69
C GLY A 171 0.57 -4.75 19.36
N SER A 172 1.54 -4.29 18.57
CA SER A 172 2.80 -3.74 19.07
C SER A 172 2.75 -2.22 19.24
N VAL A 173 3.53 -1.71 20.20
CA VAL A 173 3.74 -0.27 20.39
C VAL A 173 5.22 0.06 20.20
N THR A 174 5.51 0.97 19.29
CA THR A 174 6.87 1.39 18.95
C THR A 174 7.02 2.90 19.12
N SER A 175 8.06 3.33 19.83
CA SER A 175 8.45 4.74 19.99
C SER A 175 9.92 4.97 19.62
N ALA A 176 10.19 5.67 18.50
CA ALA A 176 11.53 5.77 17.90
C ALA A 176 12.52 6.73 18.57
N GLY A 177 12.03 7.71 19.31
CA GLY A 177 12.85 8.77 19.89
C GLY A 177 12.45 9.18 21.31
N GLY A 178 11.48 8.49 21.92
CA GLY A 178 11.16 8.71 23.32
C GLY A 178 10.44 7.54 23.98
N GLY A 179 9.81 7.81 25.11
CA GLY A 179 9.24 6.78 25.98
C GLY A 179 7.86 6.26 25.57
N VAL A 180 7.48 5.15 26.18
CA VAL A 180 6.11 4.62 26.15
C VAL A 180 5.57 4.68 27.58
N ILE A 181 4.52 5.48 27.79
CA ILE A 181 3.89 5.65 29.10
C ILE A 181 2.52 4.99 29.07
N SER A 182 2.32 3.96 29.87
CA SER A 182 1.00 3.39 30.14
C SER A 182 0.42 4.01 31.42
N LYS A 183 -0.87 4.34 31.43
CA LYS A 183 -1.60 4.85 32.60
C LYS A 183 -2.77 3.93 32.94
N ASP A 184 -2.51 2.64 33.10
CA ASP A 184 -3.45 1.53 33.31
C ASP A 184 -4.00 0.96 31.99
N ALA A 185 -3.11 0.89 30.99
CA ALA A 185 -3.40 0.25 29.71
C ALA A 185 -2.80 -1.15 29.61
N ASN A 186 -3.43 -1.99 28.79
CA ASN A 186 -2.98 -3.34 28.49
C ASN A 186 -2.49 -3.43 27.04
N ILE A 187 -1.28 -3.95 26.85
CA ILE A 187 -0.69 -4.22 25.54
C ILE A 187 -0.60 -5.74 25.38
N VAL A 188 -1.42 -6.27 24.48
CA VAL A 188 -1.80 -7.69 24.48
C VAL A 188 -1.60 -8.34 23.11
N LYS A 189 -1.40 -9.66 23.14
CA LYS A 189 -1.31 -10.53 21.94
C LYS A 189 -2.68 -10.92 21.42
N THR A 190 -3.61 -11.08 22.34
CA THR A 190 -4.99 -11.45 22.08
C THR A 190 -5.94 -10.60 22.89
N TYR A 191 -7.08 -10.24 22.30
CA TYR A 191 -8.12 -9.48 22.98
C TYR A 191 -9.48 -9.83 22.37
N THR A 192 -10.46 -10.16 23.20
CA THR A 192 -11.85 -10.27 22.77
C THR A 192 -12.61 -9.17 23.46
N ASP A 193 -13.31 -8.34 22.69
CA ASP A 193 -14.17 -7.32 23.27
C ASP A 193 -15.54 -7.89 23.65
N GLY A 194 -16.34 -7.10 24.37
CA GLY A 194 -17.72 -7.45 24.72
C GLY A 194 -18.68 -7.55 23.52
N THR A 195 -18.22 -7.30 22.29
CA THR A 195 -19.00 -7.45 21.04
C THR A 195 -18.69 -8.74 20.29
N GLY A 196 -17.73 -9.53 20.78
CA GLY A 196 -17.28 -10.77 20.13
C GLY A 196 -16.19 -10.57 19.07
N LYS A 197 -15.68 -9.34 18.87
CA LYS A 197 -14.55 -9.09 17.97
C LYS A 197 -13.27 -9.58 18.63
N VAL A 198 -12.59 -10.51 17.96
CA VAL A 198 -11.38 -11.14 18.45
C VAL A 198 -10.16 -10.62 17.70
N CYS A 199 -9.17 -10.17 18.46
CA CYS A 199 -7.82 -9.93 18.01
C CYS A 199 -6.95 -11.14 18.35
N THR A 200 -6.23 -11.68 17.37
CA THR A 200 -5.25 -12.78 17.55
C THR A 200 -4.06 -12.61 16.62
N GLY A 201 -2.98 -13.34 16.89
CA GLY A 201 -1.78 -13.38 16.03
C GLY A 201 -0.84 -12.18 16.19
N GLN A 202 -1.10 -11.30 17.16
CA GLN A 202 -0.24 -10.16 17.47
C GLN A 202 0.89 -10.55 18.42
N THR A 203 1.97 -9.77 18.41
CA THR A 203 3.11 -10.03 19.30
C THR A 203 2.96 -9.41 20.68
N GLY A 204 2.19 -8.32 20.81
CA GLY A 204 2.04 -7.58 22.06
C GLY A 204 3.35 -6.92 22.54
N ASN A 205 4.32 -6.73 21.65
CA ASN A 205 5.64 -6.19 21.99
C ASN A 205 5.60 -4.67 22.18
N VAL A 206 6.44 -4.17 23.08
CA VAL A 206 6.69 -2.74 23.28
C VAL A 206 8.17 -2.46 23.06
N TRP A 207 8.46 -1.50 22.19
CA TRP A 207 9.81 -1.01 21.98
C TRP A 207 9.84 0.51 22.09
N ALA A 208 10.80 1.04 22.84
CA ALA A 208 10.98 2.46 23.05
C ALA A 208 12.46 2.83 23.01
N ASN A 209 12.82 3.87 22.27
CA ASN A 209 14.10 4.57 22.42
C ASN A 209 14.03 5.58 23.57
N GLY A 210 13.69 5.07 24.75
CA GLY A 210 13.29 5.84 25.92
C GLY A 210 12.83 4.92 27.04
N THR A 211 12.30 5.50 28.11
CA THR A 211 11.75 4.73 29.22
C THR A 211 10.37 4.18 28.87
N ILE A 212 10.14 2.91 29.19
CA ILE A 212 8.82 2.29 29.24
C ILE A 212 8.33 2.40 30.69
N ASP A 213 7.28 3.17 30.91
CA ASP A 213 6.70 3.39 32.24
C ASP A 213 5.32 2.74 32.31
N LEU A 214 5.19 1.72 33.15
CA LEU A 214 3.96 0.99 33.40
C LEU A 214 3.49 1.26 34.84
N PRO A 215 2.18 1.47 35.03
CA PRO A 215 1.61 1.49 36.37
C PRO A 215 1.56 0.07 36.93
N PRO A 216 1.33 -0.11 38.25
CA PRO A 216 1.35 -1.42 38.89
C PRO A 216 0.44 -2.48 38.26
N THR A 217 -0.67 -2.08 37.65
CA THR A 217 -1.65 -2.97 36.99
C THR A 217 -1.45 -3.10 35.48
N GLY A 218 -0.55 -2.33 34.88
CA GLY A 218 -0.30 -2.37 33.45
C GLY A 218 0.37 -3.67 33.03
N VAL A 219 -0.09 -4.24 31.90
CA VAL A 219 0.42 -5.51 31.38
C VAL A 219 0.95 -5.34 29.96
N ILE A 220 2.16 -5.84 29.72
CA ILE A 220 2.70 -6.15 28.40
C ILE A 220 2.76 -7.67 28.26
N GLN A 221 1.97 -8.25 27.37
CA GLN A 221 1.98 -9.71 27.13
C GLN A 221 3.16 -10.16 26.24
N GLY A 222 3.71 -9.26 25.44
CA GLY A 222 4.91 -9.49 24.64
C GLY A 222 6.20 -9.14 25.37
N ASN A 223 7.23 -8.84 24.59
CA ASN A 223 8.52 -8.37 25.08
C ASN A 223 8.49 -6.85 25.28
N ALA A 224 9.23 -6.36 26.26
CA ALA A 224 9.46 -4.94 26.49
C ALA A 224 10.94 -4.62 26.26
N THR A 225 11.23 -3.66 25.38
CA THR A 225 12.61 -3.24 25.09
C THR A 225 12.74 -1.73 25.22
N ALA A 226 13.47 -1.28 26.24
CA ALA A 226 13.84 0.11 26.45
C ALA A 226 15.30 0.35 26.00
N SER A 227 15.46 0.90 24.80
CA SER A 227 16.75 1.19 24.17
C SER A 227 17.19 2.62 24.43
N ALA A 228 18.50 2.87 24.31
CA ALA A 228 19.08 4.20 24.38
C ALA A 228 19.67 4.62 23.02
N PRO A 229 19.81 5.94 22.76
CA PRO A 229 20.47 6.44 21.57
C PRO A 229 21.89 5.88 21.42
N ALA A 230 22.34 5.74 20.16
CA ALA A 230 23.70 5.28 19.85
C ALA A 230 24.76 6.12 20.59
N GLY A 231 25.78 5.45 21.14
CA GLY A 231 26.83 6.08 21.94
C GLY A 231 26.48 6.29 23.42
N THR A 232 25.25 5.99 23.85
CA THR A 232 24.89 6.04 25.27
C THR A 232 25.50 4.85 26.01
N VAL A 233 26.24 5.13 27.09
CA VAL A 233 26.72 4.10 28.02
C VAL A 233 25.56 3.65 28.90
N CYS A 234 25.25 2.37 28.87
CA CYS A 234 24.15 1.82 29.65
C CYS A 234 24.50 1.72 31.14
N ASN A 235 23.53 2.11 31.97
CA ASN A 235 23.62 2.06 33.41
C ASN A 235 22.39 1.34 33.94
N ALA A 236 22.59 0.10 34.39
CA ALA A 236 21.53 -0.78 34.90
C ALA A 236 20.75 -0.24 36.11
N LEU A 237 21.20 0.85 36.75
CA LEU A 237 20.51 1.51 37.86
C LEU A 237 19.74 2.77 37.44
N SER A 238 19.94 3.24 36.21
CA SER A 238 19.31 4.47 35.72
C SER A 238 17.80 4.30 35.52
N SER A 239 17.02 5.33 35.84
CA SER A 239 15.60 5.44 35.45
C SER A 239 15.39 5.86 33.99
N SER A 240 16.46 6.29 33.31
CA SER A 240 16.44 6.57 31.87
C SER A 240 16.59 5.27 31.09
N TYR A 241 15.85 5.13 29.99
CA TYR A 241 15.87 3.93 29.13
C TYR A 241 15.55 2.65 29.92
N ALA A 242 14.67 2.79 30.89
CA ALA A 242 14.28 1.75 31.85
C ALA A 242 12.94 1.11 31.47
N VAL A 243 12.67 -0.07 32.02
CA VAL A 243 11.32 -0.68 32.01
C VAL A 243 10.80 -0.65 33.45
N LEU A 244 9.87 0.25 33.73
CA LEU A 244 9.43 0.57 35.09
C LEU A 244 8.02 0.03 35.35
N GLY A 245 7.83 -0.58 36.53
CA GLY A 245 6.51 -0.96 37.06
C GLY A 245 5.76 -2.02 36.24
N GLY A 246 4.51 -2.28 36.60
CA GLY A 246 3.63 -3.23 35.91
C GLY A 246 4.16 -4.65 35.77
N THR A 247 3.63 -5.37 34.79
CA THR A 247 4.02 -6.76 34.45
C THR A 247 4.41 -6.87 32.97
N VAL A 248 5.56 -7.49 32.72
CA VAL A 248 6.00 -7.90 31.37
C VAL A 248 6.05 -9.43 31.36
N GLN A 249 5.15 -10.05 30.60
CA GLN A 249 5.04 -11.51 30.53
C GLN A 249 6.09 -12.14 29.61
N GLY A 250 6.56 -11.39 28.61
CA GLY A 250 7.71 -11.78 27.80
C GLY A 250 9.03 -11.35 28.43
N GLN A 251 10.03 -11.16 27.58
CA GLN A 251 11.35 -10.70 27.99
C GLN A 251 11.36 -9.19 28.22
N ALA A 252 11.97 -8.73 29.32
CA ALA A 252 12.23 -7.31 29.56
C ALA A 252 13.72 -7.03 29.34
N THR A 253 14.04 -6.17 28.38
CA THR A 253 15.40 -5.75 28.04
C THR A 253 15.50 -4.24 28.17
N ALA A 254 16.50 -3.73 28.90
CA ALA A 254 16.65 -2.31 29.12
C ALA A 254 18.12 -1.89 29.13
N CYS A 255 18.41 -0.69 28.64
CA CYS A 255 19.70 -0.03 28.91
C CYS A 255 19.78 0.48 30.36
N GLY A 256 18.64 0.92 30.90
CA GLY A 256 18.43 1.32 32.29
C GLY A 256 18.04 0.15 33.20
N LYS A 257 17.42 0.49 34.33
CA LYS A 257 16.88 -0.48 35.29
C LYS A 257 15.61 -1.16 34.79
N ILE A 258 15.31 -2.32 35.37
CA ILE A 258 14.03 -3.01 35.18
C ILE A 258 13.39 -3.16 36.56
N THR A 259 12.22 -2.54 36.74
CA THR A 259 11.40 -2.72 37.96
C THR A 259 10.04 -3.34 37.66
N SER A 260 9.80 -3.73 36.40
CA SER A 260 8.63 -4.51 36.04
C SER A 260 8.70 -5.92 36.60
N THR A 261 7.52 -6.48 36.86
CA THR A 261 7.40 -7.89 37.21
C THR A 261 7.58 -8.72 35.94
N THR A 262 8.66 -9.48 35.86
CA THR A 262 8.98 -10.34 34.71
C THR A 262 9.79 -11.55 35.17
N THR A 263 9.67 -12.67 34.46
CA THR A 263 10.47 -13.87 34.71
C THR A 263 11.84 -13.83 34.02
N ASP A 264 12.06 -12.88 33.10
CA ASP A 264 13.28 -12.80 32.28
C ASP A 264 13.80 -11.35 32.12
N PRO A 265 14.33 -10.74 33.20
CA PRO A 265 14.87 -9.37 33.18
C PRO A 265 16.35 -9.31 32.76
N HIS A 266 16.65 -8.45 31.79
CA HIS A 266 18.00 -8.21 31.28
C HIS A 266 18.38 -6.70 31.28
N PRO A 267 18.68 -6.11 32.44
CA PRO A 267 19.13 -4.72 32.52
C PRO A 267 20.59 -4.55 32.06
N GLY A 268 20.92 -3.40 31.49
CA GLY A 268 22.29 -3.06 31.05
C GLY A 268 22.82 -3.89 29.88
N THR A 269 21.94 -4.55 29.12
CA THR A 269 22.34 -5.47 28.04
C THR A 269 22.57 -4.81 26.69
N TRP A 270 22.32 -3.50 26.59
CA TRP A 270 22.56 -2.74 25.36
C TRP A 270 24.01 -2.22 25.32
N THR A 271 24.76 -2.58 24.27
CA THR A 271 26.12 -2.08 24.01
C THR A 271 26.19 -1.38 22.66
N ALA A 272 26.57 -0.10 22.66
CA ALA A 272 26.99 0.57 21.42
C ALA A 272 28.24 -0.14 20.85
N PRO A 273 28.42 -0.28 19.53
CA PRO A 273 27.69 0.31 18.42
C PRO A 273 26.68 -0.66 17.79
N SER A 274 26.13 -1.61 18.56
CA SER A 274 25.06 -2.46 18.05
C SER A 274 24.01 -1.53 17.45
N PRO A 275 23.71 -1.62 16.13
CA PRO A 275 22.77 -0.71 15.51
C PRO A 275 21.50 -0.73 16.38
N PRO A 276 20.85 0.43 16.64
CA PRO A 276 19.53 0.41 17.27
C PRO A 276 18.78 -0.71 16.61
N LYS A 277 18.37 -1.74 17.37
CA LYS A 277 17.85 -3.01 16.82
C LYS A 277 16.81 -2.51 15.85
N THR A 278 17.11 -2.58 14.55
CA THR A 278 16.46 -1.72 13.57
C THR A 278 14.99 -1.88 13.86
N ASP A 279 14.31 -0.79 14.19
CA ASP A 279 12.86 -0.80 14.24
C ASP A 279 12.42 -1.61 13.02
N PRO A 280 11.56 -2.64 13.15
CA PRO A 280 11.22 -3.54 12.05
C PRO A 280 10.88 -2.82 10.73
N SER A 281 10.54 -1.55 10.78
CA SER A 281 10.77 -0.62 9.69
C SER A 281 10.72 0.77 10.31
N GLY A 282 11.85 1.48 10.44
CA GLY A 282 11.84 2.89 10.86
C GLY A 282 10.70 3.61 10.15
N GLY A 283 9.64 3.92 10.89
CA GLY A 283 8.37 4.33 10.32
C GLY A 283 8.55 5.63 9.54
N MET A 284 8.79 5.53 8.24
CA MET A 284 8.84 6.71 7.38
C MET A 284 7.40 7.18 7.24
N TYR A 285 7.14 8.42 7.66
CA TYR A 285 5.87 9.06 7.40
C TYR A 285 5.66 9.12 5.89
N PRO A 286 4.73 8.33 5.29
CA PRO A 286 4.68 8.19 3.85
C PRO A 286 4.28 9.54 3.24
N PRO A 287 5.12 10.19 2.42
CA PRO A 287 4.75 11.45 1.82
C PRO A 287 3.56 11.25 0.89
N TYR A 288 2.59 12.16 0.98
CA TYR A 288 1.48 12.21 0.04
C TYR A 288 1.79 13.20 -1.07
N THR A 289 1.63 12.77 -2.31
CA THR A 289 1.65 13.65 -3.48
C THR A 289 0.33 13.51 -4.22
N PHE A 290 -0.43 14.61 -4.32
CA PHE A 290 -1.62 14.62 -5.16
C PHE A 290 -1.22 14.77 -6.61
N ASP A 291 -1.71 13.88 -7.46
CA ASP A 291 -1.60 13.97 -8.91
C ASP A 291 -2.98 13.72 -9.53
N PRO A 292 -3.61 14.73 -10.16
CA PRO A 292 -4.94 14.61 -10.75
C PRO A 292 -5.00 13.57 -11.87
N ALA A 293 -3.87 13.27 -12.52
CA ALA A 293 -3.78 12.27 -13.58
C ALA A 293 -4.21 10.87 -13.10
N ASN A 294 -4.05 10.58 -11.81
CA ASN A 294 -4.43 9.30 -11.23
C ASN A 294 -5.94 9.09 -11.10
N TYR A 295 -6.71 10.16 -11.19
CA TYR A 295 -8.16 10.15 -10.96
C TYR A 295 -8.96 10.53 -12.21
N THR A 296 -8.26 10.97 -13.26
CA THR A 296 -8.87 11.39 -14.52
C THR A 296 -9.00 10.17 -15.44
N ASN A 297 -10.12 10.05 -16.17
CA ASN A 297 -10.41 8.95 -17.09
C ASN A 297 -10.49 7.54 -16.46
N VAL A 298 -10.73 7.44 -15.15
CA VAL A 298 -11.00 6.15 -14.48
C VAL A 298 -12.48 5.79 -14.65
N PRO A 299 -12.83 4.68 -15.33
CA PRO A 299 -14.24 4.31 -15.54
C PRO A 299 -14.99 4.14 -14.21
N GLY A 300 -16.16 4.79 -14.09
CA GLY A 300 -16.99 4.72 -12.90
C GLY A 300 -16.56 5.62 -11.73
N LEU A 301 -15.42 6.31 -11.84
CA LEU A 301 -14.96 7.27 -10.84
C LEU A 301 -15.36 8.69 -11.25
N THR A 302 -16.02 9.42 -10.36
CA THR A 302 -16.30 10.85 -10.55
C THR A 302 -15.17 11.66 -9.92
N PHE A 303 -14.45 12.46 -10.72
CA PHE A 303 -13.44 13.40 -10.22
C PHE A 303 -14.00 14.83 -10.23
N THR A 304 -13.96 15.49 -9.07
CA THR A 304 -14.43 16.86 -8.86
C THR A 304 -13.29 17.72 -8.34
N CYS A 305 -12.97 18.79 -9.06
CA CYS A 305 -11.99 19.79 -8.64
C CYS A 305 -12.66 21.07 -8.14
N ILE A 306 -12.22 21.61 -7.01
CA ILE A 306 -12.73 22.85 -6.41
C ILE A 306 -11.55 23.74 -6.00
N PRO A 307 -11.29 24.88 -6.67
CA PRO A 307 -12.04 25.44 -7.81
C PRO A 307 -11.92 24.58 -9.07
N SER A 308 -12.89 24.70 -9.99
CA SER A 308 -12.85 23.97 -11.27
C SER A 308 -11.75 24.54 -12.15
N HIS A 309 -10.60 23.86 -12.21
CA HIS A 309 -9.44 24.23 -13.04
C HIS A 309 -8.75 22.98 -13.60
N ASP A 310 -8.05 23.14 -14.72
CA ASP A 310 -7.20 22.11 -15.34
C ASP A 310 -5.77 22.66 -15.52
N PRO A 311 -4.71 22.04 -14.95
CA PRO A 311 -4.77 20.89 -14.04
C PRO A 311 -5.37 21.24 -12.68
N CYS A 312 -6.00 20.26 -12.06
CA CYS A 312 -6.51 20.37 -10.70
C CYS A 312 -5.38 20.13 -9.69
N ASP A 313 -4.59 21.15 -9.37
CA ASP A 313 -3.45 21.01 -8.46
C ASP A 313 -3.46 22.06 -7.33
N SER A 314 -2.56 21.89 -6.36
CA SER A 314 -2.46 22.76 -5.20
C SER A 314 -1.97 24.19 -5.51
N SER A 315 -1.54 24.47 -6.75
CA SER A 315 -1.21 25.83 -7.20
C SER A 315 -2.47 26.64 -7.54
N GLN A 316 -3.55 25.95 -7.91
CA GLN A 316 -4.83 26.54 -8.31
C GLN A 316 -5.79 26.60 -7.11
N THR A 317 -5.67 27.67 -6.30
CA THR A 317 -6.50 27.85 -5.11
C THR A 317 -7.64 28.85 -5.31
N SER A 318 -8.71 28.74 -4.52
CA SER A 318 -9.77 29.75 -4.43
C SER A 318 -10.10 30.09 -2.97
N THR A 319 -10.43 31.36 -2.71
CA THR A 319 -10.87 31.83 -1.37
C THR A 319 -12.24 31.28 -0.96
N THR A 320 -13.04 30.79 -1.91
CA THR A 320 -14.39 30.24 -1.68
C THR A 320 -14.47 28.73 -1.89
N ALA A 321 -13.33 28.03 -2.06
CA ALA A 321 -13.31 26.60 -2.33
C ALA A 321 -14.02 25.78 -1.24
N TYR A 322 -13.76 26.09 0.04
CA TYR A 322 -14.42 25.43 1.16
C TYR A 322 -15.95 25.65 1.15
N GLN A 323 -16.42 26.83 0.77
CA GLN A 323 -17.86 27.14 0.71
C GLN A 323 -18.54 26.28 -0.36
N THR A 324 -17.94 26.24 -1.55
CA THR A 324 -18.42 25.40 -2.65
C THR A 324 -18.50 23.94 -2.22
N PHE A 325 -17.44 23.40 -1.61
CA PHE A 325 -17.45 22.03 -1.11
C PHE A 325 -18.53 21.81 -0.03
N ASN A 326 -18.67 22.73 0.93
CA ASN A 326 -19.63 22.62 2.02
C ASN A 326 -21.09 22.71 1.54
N THR A 327 -21.37 23.31 0.37
CA THR A 327 -22.70 23.31 -0.25
C THR A 327 -23.09 21.98 -0.89
N LEU A 328 -22.12 21.10 -1.18
CA LEU A 328 -22.40 19.79 -1.78
C LEU A 328 -23.16 18.90 -0.79
N SER A 329 -24.11 18.12 -1.31
CA SER A 329 -24.74 17.06 -0.53
C SER A 329 -23.69 16.08 0.00
N LYS A 330 -23.75 15.80 1.30
CA LYS A 330 -22.93 14.77 1.96
C LYS A 330 -23.63 13.41 1.99
N ALA A 331 -24.80 13.30 1.37
CA ALA A 331 -25.54 12.06 1.26
C ALA A 331 -25.04 11.19 0.09
N ASN A 332 -24.72 9.91 0.36
CA ASN A 332 -24.22 8.94 -0.62
C ASN A 332 -23.04 9.46 -1.47
N MET A 333 -22.13 10.21 -0.82
CA MET A 333 -20.98 10.80 -1.47
C MET A 333 -20.01 9.71 -1.94
N LYS A 334 -19.45 9.86 -3.14
CA LYS A 334 -18.51 8.92 -3.76
C LYS A 334 -17.64 9.62 -4.81
N GLY A 335 -16.52 9.02 -5.19
CA GLY A 335 -15.57 9.58 -6.14
C GLY A 335 -14.47 10.37 -5.45
N VAL A 336 -13.83 11.27 -6.19
CA VAL A 336 -12.64 12.02 -5.75
C VAL A 336 -12.95 13.50 -5.74
N TYR A 337 -12.68 14.15 -4.61
CA TYR A 337 -12.85 15.58 -4.41
C TYR A 337 -11.51 16.21 -4.05
N ALA A 338 -10.96 17.03 -4.95
CA ALA A 338 -9.79 17.84 -4.67
C ALA A 338 -10.22 19.28 -4.39
N VAL A 339 -9.92 19.78 -3.18
CA VAL A 339 -10.39 21.08 -2.70
C VAL A 339 -9.21 21.96 -2.28
N TRP A 340 -8.93 22.99 -3.04
CA TRP A 340 -7.77 23.87 -2.88
C TRP A 340 -8.20 25.27 -2.43
N GLN A 341 -8.05 25.51 -1.13
CA GLN A 341 -8.44 26.74 -0.47
C GLN A 341 -7.28 27.74 -0.42
N THR A 342 -7.55 29.00 -0.76
CA THR A 342 -6.61 30.10 -0.51
C THR A 342 -6.65 30.47 0.98
N ASN A 343 -5.48 30.58 1.61
CA ASN A 343 -5.34 30.90 3.05
C ASN A 343 -6.15 29.94 3.95
N PRO A 344 -5.83 28.64 3.95
CA PRO A 344 -6.57 27.66 4.75
C PRO A 344 -6.44 27.94 6.25
N GLY A 345 -7.52 27.73 6.98
CA GLY A 345 -7.56 27.81 8.44
C GLY A 345 -8.89 27.33 8.99
N GLN A 346 -9.09 27.45 10.31
CA GLN A 346 -10.28 26.92 10.99
C GLN A 346 -11.62 27.50 10.52
N THR A 347 -11.64 28.70 9.96
CA THR A 347 -12.84 29.32 9.38
C THR A 347 -13.16 28.83 7.97
N THR A 348 -12.22 28.17 7.31
CA THR A 348 -12.34 27.64 5.94
C THR A 348 -12.30 26.11 5.92
N LYS A 349 -12.74 25.47 7.00
CA LYS A 349 -12.73 24.02 7.14
C LYS A 349 -13.78 23.37 6.24
N LEU A 350 -13.45 22.18 5.75
CA LEU A 350 -14.38 21.29 5.06
C LEU A 350 -15.23 20.58 6.11
N ASP A 351 -16.54 20.79 6.03
CA ASP A 351 -17.53 20.20 6.92
C ASP A 351 -18.03 18.88 6.32
N LEU A 352 -17.78 17.79 7.04
CA LEU A 352 -18.24 16.43 6.72
C LEU A 352 -19.39 15.99 7.62
N THR A 353 -20.04 16.92 8.32
CA THR A 353 -21.24 16.61 9.11
C THR A 353 -22.31 15.96 8.24
N GLY A 354 -22.80 14.80 8.67
CA GLY A 354 -23.84 14.04 7.94
C GLY A 354 -23.33 13.27 6.73
N LEU A 355 -22.02 13.04 6.60
CA LEU A 355 -21.45 12.22 5.55
C LEU A 355 -22.01 10.78 5.58
N SER A 356 -22.58 10.36 4.46
CA SER A 356 -22.84 8.95 4.12
C SER A 356 -22.19 8.63 2.80
N VAL A 357 -21.71 7.40 2.66
CA VAL A 357 -20.81 7.00 1.58
C VAL A 357 -21.55 6.03 0.67
N GLY A 358 -21.54 6.31 -0.63
CA GLY A 358 -22.21 5.49 -1.65
C GLY A 358 -21.28 4.54 -2.42
N GLY A 359 -20.00 4.48 -2.04
CA GLY A 359 -18.91 3.76 -2.70
C GLY A 359 -17.57 4.42 -2.35
N ASP A 360 -16.48 4.06 -3.04
CA ASP A 360 -15.16 4.62 -2.73
C ASP A 360 -15.14 6.16 -2.79
N LEU A 361 -14.57 6.79 -1.76
CA LEU A 361 -14.54 8.23 -1.58
C LEU A 361 -13.13 8.69 -1.21
N THR A 362 -12.57 9.60 -2.00
CA THR A 362 -11.29 10.25 -1.71
C THR A 362 -11.50 11.75 -1.62
N ILE A 363 -11.11 12.37 -0.50
CA ILE A 363 -11.13 13.83 -0.33
C ILE A 363 -9.71 14.29 -0.05
N VAL A 364 -9.21 15.18 -0.88
CA VAL A 364 -7.88 15.77 -0.77
C VAL A 364 -8.02 17.27 -0.66
N THR A 365 -7.42 17.86 0.37
CA THR A 365 -7.50 19.31 0.56
C THR A 365 -6.26 19.86 1.26
N ASN A 366 -6.01 21.16 1.12
CA ASN A 366 -5.07 21.91 1.94
C ASN A 366 -5.73 22.64 3.13
N ALA A 367 -7.04 22.48 3.34
CA ALA A 367 -7.79 23.06 4.44
C ALA A 367 -8.11 22.03 5.54
N PRO A 368 -8.45 22.48 6.77
CA PRO A 368 -8.89 21.58 7.83
C PRO A 368 -10.13 20.78 7.44
N ILE A 369 -10.24 19.55 7.95
CA ILE A 369 -11.42 18.69 7.84
C ILE A 369 -12.07 18.56 9.22
N ASP A 370 -13.37 18.77 9.28
CA ASP A 370 -14.17 18.60 10.51
C ASP A 370 -15.36 17.71 10.24
N PHE A 371 -15.51 16.64 11.02
CA PHE A 371 -16.65 15.73 10.95
C PHE A 371 -17.86 16.20 11.77
N GLY A 372 -17.72 17.32 12.46
CA GLY A 372 -18.75 17.86 13.34
C GLY A 372 -18.89 17.07 14.64
N ASN A 373 -20.10 17.12 15.20
CA ASN A 373 -20.38 16.73 16.58
C ASN A 373 -21.30 15.49 16.72
N THR A 374 -21.75 14.84 15.64
CA THR A 374 -22.66 13.67 15.66
C THR A 374 -22.86 13.04 14.28
N ALA A 375 -21.81 12.54 13.61
CA ALA A 375 -21.94 11.96 12.27
C ALA A 375 -21.55 10.46 12.27
N THR A 376 -22.54 9.57 12.19
CA THR A 376 -22.31 8.18 11.79
C THR A 376 -22.08 8.16 10.27
N ILE A 377 -20.92 7.68 9.86
CA ILE A 377 -20.59 7.48 8.45
C ILE A 377 -21.05 6.07 8.09
N SER A 378 -22.19 6.00 7.43
CA SER A 378 -22.78 4.74 6.95
C SER A 378 -22.46 4.53 5.48
N THR A 379 -22.46 3.27 5.08
CA THR A 379 -22.42 2.83 3.69
C THR A 379 -23.46 1.73 3.49
N SER A 380 -23.91 1.53 2.26
CA SER A 380 -24.77 0.38 1.91
C SER A 380 -24.00 -0.79 1.31
N ALA A 381 -22.67 -0.65 1.14
CA ALA A 381 -21.77 -1.64 0.57
C ALA A 381 -20.32 -1.38 1.01
N ALA A 382 -19.43 -2.35 0.80
CA ALA A 382 -17.98 -2.18 0.93
C ALA A 382 -17.48 -0.86 0.30
N ALA A 383 -16.79 -0.02 1.08
CA ALA A 383 -16.25 1.24 0.58
C ALA A 383 -14.90 1.58 1.23
N THR A 384 -14.00 2.18 0.46
CA THR A 384 -12.77 2.77 0.96
C THR A 384 -12.93 4.29 1.03
N VAL A 385 -12.65 4.87 2.21
CA VAL A 385 -12.72 6.31 2.46
C VAL A 385 -11.32 6.84 2.72
N VAL A 386 -10.80 7.69 1.85
CA VAL A 386 -9.48 8.31 1.97
C VAL A 386 -9.64 9.79 2.22
N LEU A 387 -9.16 10.28 3.35
CA LEU A 387 -9.22 11.69 3.73
C LEU A 387 -7.82 12.22 3.93
N VAL A 388 -7.41 13.12 3.05
CA VAL A 388 -6.09 13.75 3.07
C VAL A 388 -6.26 15.24 3.31
N SER A 389 -5.82 15.70 4.47
CA SER A 389 -5.65 17.12 4.76
C SER A 389 -4.16 17.43 4.74
N LEU A 390 -3.71 18.28 3.82
CA LEU A 390 -2.34 18.83 3.79
C LEU A 390 -2.18 20.07 4.69
N TYR A 391 -3.24 20.47 5.38
CA TYR A 391 -3.20 21.57 6.34
C TYR A 391 -2.29 21.25 7.52
N VAL A 392 -1.34 22.14 7.83
CA VAL A 392 -0.51 22.09 9.04
C VAL A 392 -0.82 23.31 9.89
N PRO A 393 -1.42 23.14 11.07
CA PRO A 393 -1.67 24.23 12.01
C PRO A 393 -0.37 24.96 12.39
N GLY A 394 -0.46 26.26 12.68
CA GLY A 394 0.70 27.03 13.13
C GLY A 394 1.26 26.51 14.46
N ALA A 395 2.57 26.63 14.70
CA ALA A 395 3.25 26.06 15.87
C ALA A 395 2.72 26.56 17.24
N SER A 396 2.05 27.72 17.29
CA SER A 396 1.44 28.30 18.50
C SER A 396 -0.02 27.89 18.72
N THR A 397 -0.58 27.11 17.81
CA THR A 397 -2.01 26.78 17.83
C THR A 397 -2.25 25.51 18.63
N THR A 398 -3.41 25.44 19.29
CA THR A 398 -3.78 24.26 20.08
C THR A 398 -4.76 23.43 19.28
N CYS A 399 -4.43 22.18 19.02
CA CYS A 399 -5.39 21.16 18.62
C CYS A 399 -5.46 20.11 19.73
N THR A 400 -6.66 19.90 20.25
CA THR A 400 -6.92 18.95 21.33
C THR A 400 -8.20 18.18 21.05
N THR A 401 -8.45 17.14 21.83
CA THR A 401 -9.73 16.38 21.83
C THR A 401 -10.98 17.27 22.05
N ASN A 402 -10.84 18.51 22.55
CA ASN A 402 -11.98 19.43 22.69
C ASN A 402 -12.17 20.38 21.50
N GLY A 403 -11.35 20.23 20.45
CA GLY A 403 -11.29 21.12 19.31
C GLY A 403 -10.03 21.99 19.33
N GLY A 404 -10.04 23.00 18.46
CA GLY A 404 -8.93 23.92 18.24
C GLY A 404 -8.48 23.90 16.78
N ASP A 405 -7.23 24.29 16.54
CA ASP A 405 -6.67 24.36 15.20
C ASP A 405 -6.13 23.00 14.74
N CYS A 406 -7.03 22.09 14.39
CA CYS A 406 -6.71 20.74 13.95
C CYS A 406 -6.74 20.62 12.43
N SER A 407 -5.89 19.77 11.87
CA SER A 407 -6.00 19.38 10.46
C SER A 407 -7.19 18.48 10.20
N ILE A 408 -7.41 17.51 11.10
CA ILE A 408 -8.59 16.66 11.08
C ILE A 408 -9.14 16.62 12.50
N PHE A 409 -10.41 16.99 12.65
CA PHE A 409 -11.09 17.02 13.93
C PHE A 409 -12.39 16.24 13.90
N ALA A 410 -12.65 15.52 14.99
CA ALA A 410 -13.87 14.77 15.18
C ALA A 410 -14.31 14.77 16.65
N LYS A 411 -15.61 14.94 16.88
CA LYS A 411 -16.18 14.86 18.21
C LYS A 411 -17.52 14.13 18.19
N ASN A 412 -17.78 13.37 19.25
CA ASN A 412 -19.09 12.79 19.56
C ASN A 412 -19.64 11.91 18.41
N SER A 413 -18.98 10.76 18.18
CA SER A 413 -19.44 9.62 17.37
C SER A 413 -19.29 9.74 15.86
N ILE A 414 -18.03 9.76 15.39
CA ILE A 414 -17.71 9.09 14.13
C ILE A 414 -17.82 7.59 14.36
N ILE A 415 -18.70 6.96 13.60
CA ILE A 415 -18.80 5.52 13.50
C ILE A 415 -18.61 5.23 12.02
N PHE A 416 -17.61 4.43 11.69
CA PHE A 416 -17.57 3.79 10.38
C PHE A 416 -18.36 2.51 10.50
N ASP A 417 -19.22 2.25 9.51
CA ASP A 417 -19.88 0.95 9.45
C ASP A 417 -18.81 -0.15 9.40
N THR A 418 -18.78 -0.98 10.44
CA THR A 418 -17.78 -2.05 10.61
C THR A 418 -18.04 -3.24 9.70
N GLY A 419 -19.15 -3.22 8.94
CA GLY A 419 -19.63 -4.39 8.21
C GLY A 419 -20.03 -5.51 9.16
N LEU A 420 -20.35 -6.67 8.58
CA LEU A 420 -20.59 -7.87 9.37
C LEU A 420 -19.28 -8.34 10.05
N PRO A 421 -19.30 -8.70 11.36
CA PRO A 421 -18.10 -9.17 12.07
C PRO A 421 -17.38 -10.37 11.43
N ASN A 422 -18.09 -11.13 10.58
CA ASN A 422 -17.57 -12.31 9.88
C ASN A 422 -17.14 -12.03 8.44
N ASP A 423 -17.35 -10.80 7.93
CA ASP A 423 -16.92 -10.36 6.61
C ASP A 423 -16.14 -9.04 6.71
N PRO A 424 -14.80 -9.10 6.76
CA PRO A 424 -13.95 -7.91 6.88
C PRO A 424 -14.01 -6.98 5.65
N ASN A 425 -14.73 -7.38 4.59
CA ASN A 425 -14.91 -6.59 3.38
C ASN A 425 -16.26 -5.87 3.30
N ASP A 426 -17.22 -6.12 4.19
CA ASP A 426 -18.59 -5.59 4.10
C ASP A 426 -18.75 -4.16 4.67
N GLY A 427 -17.70 -3.61 5.31
CA GLY A 427 -17.73 -2.30 5.96
C GLY A 427 -16.92 -1.20 5.24
N ILE A 428 -16.79 -0.06 5.90
CA ILE A 428 -15.93 1.05 5.46
C ILE A 428 -14.50 0.84 5.95
N ALA A 429 -13.53 0.92 5.05
CA ALA A 429 -12.11 1.05 5.40
C ALA A 429 -11.67 2.52 5.22
N ALA A 430 -11.32 3.19 6.31
CA ALA A 430 -10.98 4.60 6.32
C ALA A 430 -9.48 4.85 6.52
N LEU A 431 -8.83 5.55 5.58
CA LEU A 431 -7.53 6.15 5.78
C LEU A 431 -7.70 7.64 6.06
N MET A 432 -7.25 8.09 7.23
CA MET A 432 -7.09 9.52 7.51
C MET A 432 -5.62 9.86 7.53
N TYR A 433 -5.23 10.89 6.78
CA TYR A 433 -3.84 11.32 6.65
C TYR A 433 -3.70 12.84 6.77
N THR A 434 -2.74 13.31 7.59
CA THR A 434 -2.34 14.72 7.64
C THR A 434 -0.92 14.93 8.19
N PRO A 435 -0.07 15.76 7.54
CA PRO A 435 1.21 16.14 8.13
C PRO A 435 1.06 17.01 9.40
N GLY A 436 -0.13 17.55 9.67
CA GLY A 436 -0.44 18.34 10.87
C GLY A 436 -0.95 17.50 12.05
N LYS A 437 -1.87 18.08 12.84
CA LYS A 437 -2.39 17.44 14.06
C LYS A 437 -3.81 16.91 13.85
N MET A 438 -4.07 15.69 14.33
CA MET A 438 -5.42 15.12 14.43
C MET A 438 -5.91 15.08 15.88
N ALA A 439 -7.22 15.26 16.07
CA ALA A 439 -7.83 15.02 17.37
C ALA A 439 -9.23 14.39 17.27
N PHE A 440 -9.45 13.36 18.10
CA PHE A 440 -10.70 12.59 18.15
C PHE A 440 -11.23 12.53 19.58
N LYS A 441 -12.53 12.77 19.77
CA LYS A 441 -13.19 12.65 21.08
C LYS A 441 -14.54 11.95 21.01
N ASN A 442 -14.84 11.08 21.99
CA ASN A 442 -16.18 10.51 22.21
C ASN A 442 -16.77 9.81 20.98
N SER A 443 -16.02 8.99 20.26
CA SER A 443 -16.55 8.25 19.11
C SER A 443 -17.17 6.92 19.54
N GLY A 444 -18.46 6.70 19.29
CA GLY A 444 -19.20 5.59 19.88
C GLY A 444 -18.89 4.20 19.34
N ASN A 445 -18.14 4.03 18.24
CA ASN A 445 -17.81 2.72 17.65
C ASN A 445 -16.54 2.77 16.76
N ALA A 446 -16.12 1.59 16.30
CA ALA A 446 -14.86 1.35 15.58
C ALA A 446 -14.72 2.14 14.28
N ALA A 447 -13.54 2.71 14.06
CA ALA A 447 -13.02 2.99 12.74
C ALA A 447 -12.21 1.78 12.26
N ASP A 448 -12.61 1.14 11.16
CA ASP A 448 -11.77 0.18 10.46
C ASP A 448 -10.90 0.95 9.45
N GLY A 449 -9.58 0.72 9.42
CA GLY A 449 -8.61 1.43 8.59
C GLY A 449 -7.39 1.91 9.39
N ALA A 450 -6.85 3.09 9.08
CA ALA A 450 -5.72 3.65 9.83
C ALA A 450 -5.70 5.18 9.90
N LEU A 451 -4.98 5.67 10.91
CA LEU A 451 -4.74 7.09 11.14
C LEU A 451 -3.25 7.40 11.04
N TYR A 452 -2.89 8.33 10.15
CA TYR A 452 -1.51 8.76 9.91
C TYR A 452 -1.40 10.27 10.07
N ALA A 453 -0.77 10.74 11.15
CA ALA A 453 -0.71 12.16 11.47
C ALA A 453 0.71 12.65 11.75
N GLY A 454 0.91 13.96 11.70
CA GLY A 454 2.08 14.60 12.31
C GLY A 454 2.08 14.48 13.83
N SER A 455 0.92 14.65 14.46
CA SER A 455 0.66 14.41 15.89
C SER A 455 -0.80 14.02 16.12
N MET A 456 -1.10 13.33 17.23
CA MET A 456 -2.45 12.81 17.45
C MET A 456 -2.88 12.76 18.92
N ASP A 457 -4.08 13.27 19.19
CA ASP A 457 -4.77 13.12 20.48
C ASP A 457 -6.09 12.35 20.31
N ILE A 458 -6.21 11.18 20.94
CA ILE A 458 -7.42 10.36 20.91
C ILE A 458 -7.98 10.24 22.32
N LYS A 459 -9.31 10.39 22.49
CA LYS A 459 -9.95 10.30 23.80
C LYS A 459 -11.38 9.73 23.78
N ASN A 460 -11.68 8.92 24.80
CA ASN A 460 -13.02 8.44 25.14
C ASN A 460 -13.68 7.54 24.07
N GLY A 461 -13.13 6.34 23.82
CA GLY A 461 -13.79 5.24 23.11
C GLY A 461 -13.65 5.16 21.58
N PHE A 462 -12.80 5.97 20.95
CA PHE A 462 -12.31 5.76 19.57
C PHE A 462 -11.55 4.44 19.37
N ARG A 463 -12.32 3.39 19.08
CA ARG A 463 -11.79 2.11 18.64
C ARG A 463 -11.22 2.19 17.22
N ILE A 464 -10.05 1.61 17.00
CA ILE A 464 -9.38 1.54 15.69
C ILE A 464 -9.07 0.09 15.37
N THR A 465 -9.42 -0.35 14.16
CA THR A 465 -8.98 -1.66 13.66
C THR A 465 -8.25 -1.49 12.35
N TYR A 466 -7.00 -1.92 12.30
CA TYR A 466 -6.26 -1.94 11.05
C TYR A 466 -6.99 -2.78 9.98
N ASN A 467 -7.18 -2.21 8.79
CA ASN A 467 -7.77 -2.89 7.65
C ASN A 467 -6.81 -2.80 6.46
N SER A 468 -6.36 -3.93 5.92
CA SER A 468 -5.35 -3.97 4.86
C SER A 468 -5.82 -3.36 3.53
N ARG A 469 -7.12 -3.11 3.33
CA ARG A 469 -7.64 -2.38 2.16
C ARG A 469 -7.02 -0.98 2.01
N ILE A 470 -6.53 -0.40 3.10
CA ILE A 470 -5.88 0.92 3.09
C ILE A 470 -4.37 0.87 2.81
N GLU A 471 -3.76 -0.30 2.63
CA GLU A 471 -2.31 -0.43 2.42
C GLU A 471 -1.86 0.23 1.11
N LYS A 472 -2.72 0.18 0.10
CA LYS A 472 -2.43 0.58 -1.28
C LYS A 472 -3.36 1.70 -1.70
N ILE A 473 -3.01 2.93 -1.30
CA ILE A 473 -3.77 4.13 -1.65
C ILE A 473 -2.98 4.98 -2.64
N THR A 474 -3.65 5.44 -3.68
CA THR A 474 -3.10 6.34 -4.70
C THR A 474 -2.57 7.64 -4.09
N GLY A 475 -1.41 8.09 -4.55
CA GLY A 475 -0.73 9.30 -4.05
C GLY A 475 0.26 9.03 -2.91
N PHE A 476 0.35 7.79 -2.44
CA PHE A 476 1.37 7.32 -1.51
C PHE A 476 2.34 6.34 -2.20
N GLY A 477 3.61 6.42 -1.81
CA GLY A 477 4.69 5.63 -2.42
C GLY A 477 5.22 6.25 -3.72
N SER A 478 6.49 5.96 -4.03
CA SER A 478 7.18 6.55 -5.19
C SER A 478 7.13 5.69 -6.46
N ALA A 479 6.53 4.49 -6.41
CA ALA A 479 6.51 3.55 -7.53
C ALA A 479 5.24 2.70 -7.55
N LEU A 480 4.86 2.27 -8.76
CA LEU A 480 3.95 1.14 -8.94
C LEU A 480 4.77 -0.16 -8.96
N GLN A 481 4.25 -1.21 -8.34
CA GLN A 481 4.82 -2.54 -8.37
C GLN A 481 4.05 -3.42 -9.36
N GLN A 482 4.77 -4.15 -10.21
CA GLN A 482 4.18 -5.20 -11.04
C GLN A 482 3.76 -6.37 -10.15
N ILE A 483 2.47 -6.65 -10.10
CA ILE A 483 1.91 -7.76 -9.31
C ILE A 483 1.54 -8.97 -10.17
N LEU A 484 1.34 -8.75 -11.46
CA LEU A 484 0.96 -9.80 -12.40
C LEU A 484 1.63 -9.56 -13.74
N TRP A 485 2.13 -10.64 -14.32
CA TRP A 485 2.47 -10.73 -15.73
C TRP A 485 1.93 -12.04 -16.24
N LYS A 486 1.20 -11.99 -17.34
CA LYS A 486 0.71 -13.19 -18.00
C LYS A 486 0.70 -12.99 -19.50
N GLU A 487 0.97 -14.06 -20.19
CA GLU A 487 0.60 -14.17 -21.60
C GLU A 487 -0.87 -14.53 -21.69
N ILE A 488 -1.62 -13.78 -22.50
CA ILE A 488 -3.01 -14.08 -22.80
C ILE A 488 -3.01 -14.97 -24.03
N SER A 489 -3.46 -16.22 -23.86
CA SER A 489 -3.68 -17.14 -24.97
C SER A 489 -4.78 -16.57 -25.87
N GLY A 490 -4.38 -16.16 -27.08
CA GLY A 490 -5.29 -15.78 -28.17
C GLY A 490 -5.84 -16.99 -28.91
#